data_AF-A0A3N7GJH9-F1
#
_entry.id   AF-A0A3N7GJH9-F1
#
_cell.length_a   1.000
_cell.length_b   1.000
_cell.length_c   1.000
_cell.angle_alpha   90.00
_cell.angle_beta   90.00
_cell.angle_gamma   90.00
#
_symmetry.space_group_name_H-M   'P 1'
#
loop_
_entity.id
_entity.type
_entity.pdbx_description
1 polymer ?
#
loop_
_entity_poly.entity_id
_entity_poly.type
_entity_poly.pdbx_seq_one_letter_code
_entity_poly.pdbx_strand_id
1 'polypeptide(L)' 'MHEAVQDLEREHQDAGNELRNFRKLTADYQLPANACNSYTYLYEKIKAFENDLFQHIHLENNILFPKVIKIENERLAHR' A
#
# COMPACT_ATOMS: atom_id res chain seq x y z
N MET A 1 -16.26 -4.70 -12.81
CA MET A 1 -14.92 -5.16 -12.36
C MET A 1 -13.83 -4.14 -12.66
N HIS A 2 -13.77 -3.57 -13.88
CA HIS A 2 -12.82 -2.49 -14.18
C HIS A 2 -12.98 -1.28 -13.25
N GLU A 3 -14.20 -0.81 -13.04
CA GLU A 3 -14.49 0.31 -12.11
C GLU A 3 -14.00 0.02 -10.68
N ALA A 4 -14.32 -1.17 -10.14
CA ALA A 4 -13.85 -1.58 -8.82
C ALA A 4 -12.31 -1.63 -8.71
N VAL A 5 -11.61 -2.08 -9.75
CA VAL A 5 -10.14 -2.05 -9.79
C VAL A 5 -9.62 -0.61 -9.78
N GLN A 6 -10.23 0.30 -10.55
CA GLN A 6 -9.83 1.70 -10.58
C GLN A 6 -10.05 2.40 -9.22
N ASP A 7 -11.13 2.05 -8.52
CA ASP A 7 -11.39 2.56 -7.18
C ASP A 7 -10.34 2.07 -6.18
N LEU A 8 -10.01 0.78 -6.20
CA LEU A 8 -8.96 0.21 -5.35
C LEU A 8 -7.58 0.80 -5.66
N GLU A 9 -7.23 1.00 -6.93
CA GLU A 9 -5.98 1.65 -7.31
C GLU A 9 -5.88 3.09 -6.80
N ARG A 10 -7.01 3.82 -6.79
CA ARG A 10 -7.09 5.16 -6.19
C ARG A 10 -6.90 5.12 -4.68
N GLU A 11 -7.56 4.18 -4.00
CA GLU A 11 -7.38 3.97 -2.56
C GLU A 11 -5.92 3.61 -2.21
N HIS A 12 -5.26 2.79 -3.03
CA HIS A 12 -3.82 2.49 -2.89
C HIS A 12 -2.94 3.72 -3.05
N GLN A 13 -3.24 4.58 -4.03
CA GLN A 13 -2.51 5.82 -4.24
C GLN A 13 -2.63 6.74 -3.00
N ASP A 14 -3.84 6.87 -2.46
CA ASP A 14 -4.11 7.67 -1.27
C ASP A 14 -3.38 7.11 -0.04
N ALA A 15 -3.47 5.79 0.21
CA ALA A 15 -2.72 5.14 1.29
C ALA A 15 -1.20 5.35 1.15
N GLY A 16 -0.66 5.26 -0.07
CA GLY A 16 0.74 5.53 -0.35
C GLY A 16 1.13 7.00 -0.12
N ASN A 17 0.24 7.95 -0.38
CA ASN A 17 0.45 9.37 -0.08
C ASN A 17 0.50 9.62 1.43
N GLU A 18 -0.42 9.03 2.19
CA GLU A 18 -0.46 9.15 3.65
C GLU A 18 0.81 8.60 4.30
N LEU A 19 1.30 7.44 3.86
CA LEU A 19 2.56 6.88 4.37
C LEU A 19 3.78 7.74 4.01
N ARG A 20 3.81 8.32 2.81
CA ARG A 20 4.85 9.31 2.44
C ARG A 20 4.81 10.55 3.34
N ASN A 21 3.62 11.04 3.68
CA ASN A 21 3.47 12.16 4.61
C ASN A 21 3.92 11.77 6.02
N PHE A 22 3.56 10.57 6.49
CA PHE A 22 3.99 10.04 7.77
C PHE A 22 5.53 9.92 7.85
N ARG A 23 6.17 9.37 6.81
CA ARG A 23 7.62 9.27 6.72
C ARG A 23 8.31 10.64 6.81
N LYS A 24 7.73 11.68 6.18
CA LYS A 24 8.24 13.05 6.32
C LYS A 24 8.10 13.60 7.73
N LEU A 25 6.93 13.42 8.36
CA LEU A 25 6.66 13.89 9.73
C LEU A 25 7.58 13.24 10.77
N THR A 26 7.98 12.00 10.52
CA THR A 26 8.88 11.21 11.39
C THR A 26 10.36 11.35 11.02
N ALA A 27 10.70 12.25 10.09
CA ALA A 27 12.07 12.42 9.59
C ALA A 27 12.71 11.08 9.15
N ASP A 28 11.97 10.31 8.34
CA ASP A 28 12.32 8.94 7.93
C ASP A 28 12.44 7.96 9.11
N TYR A 29 11.42 7.96 9.98
CA TYR A 29 11.37 7.11 11.17
C TYR A 29 12.56 7.32 12.14
N GLN A 30 13.12 8.54 12.19
CA GLN A 30 14.16 8.88 13.15
C GLN A 30 13.56 9.02 14.56
N LEU A 31 14.17 8.32 15.51
CA LEU A 31 13.78 8.36 16.91
C LEU A 31 14.52 9.50 17.64
N PRO A 32 13.86 10.20 18.58
CA PRO A 32 14.55 11.12 19.47
C PRO A 32 15.52 10.37 20.40
N ALA A 33 16.58 11.04 20.85
CA ALA A 33 17.63 10.42 21.67
C ALA A 33 17.13 9.81 22.99
N ASN A 34 15.99 10.29 23.50
CA ASN A 34 15.34 9.83 24.72
C ASN A 34 14.06 9.02 24.46
N ALA A 35 13.91 8.43 23.27
CA ALA A 35 12.77 7.55 22.97
C ALA A 35 12.71 6.39 23.97
N CYS A 36 11.52 6.16 24.54
CA CYS A 36 11.28 4.98 25.36
C CYS A 36 11.04 3.74 24.47
N ASN A 37 11.17 2.55 25.05
CA ASN A 37 11.06 1.29 24.33
C ASN A 37 9.73 1.14 23.55
N SER A 38 8.62 1.61 24.11
CA SER A 38 7.32 1.55 23.42
C SER A 38 7.27 2.47 22.20
N TYR A 39 7.92 3.64 22.27
CA TYR A 39 8.01 4.56 21.14
C TYR A 39 8.91 4.02 20.03
N THR A 40 10.06 3.45 20.40
CA THR A 40 10.95 2.73 19.49
C THR A 40 10.21 1.61 18.75
N TYR A 41 9.54 0.75 19.51
CA TYR A 41 8.78 -0.38 18.95
C TYR A 41 7.66 0.08 18.02
N LEU A 42 6.97 1.17 18.35
CA LEU A 42 5.93 1.74 17.49
C LEU A 42 6.50 2.13 16.12
N TYR A 43 7.61 2.85 16.08
CA TYR A 43 8.24 3.29 14.82
C TYR A 43 8.72 2.11 13.99
N GLU A 44 9.34 1.11 14.62
CA GLU A 44 9.74 -0.14 13.96
C GLU A 44 8.54 -0.84 13.31
N LYS A 45 7.41 -0.93 14.02
CA LYS A 45 6.20 -1.56 13.50
C LYS A 45 5.54 -0.77 12.40
N ILE A 46 5.51 0.57 12.46
CA ILE A 46 4.96 1.37 11.36
C ILE A 46 5.86 1.27 10.13
N LYS A 47 7.19 1.24 10.29
CA LYS A 47 8.11 1.03 9.16
C LYS A 47 7.94 -0.35 8.52
N ALA A 48 7.75 -1.39 9.33
CA ALA A 48 7.43 -2.73 8.82
C ALA A 48 6.08 -2.75 8.08
N PHE A 49 5.04 -2.14 8.68
CA PHE A 49 3.72 -2.02 8.06
C PHE A 49 3.77 -1.29 6.71
N GLU A 50 4.52 -0.18 6.61
CA GLU A 50 4.69 0.55 5.35
C GLU A 50 5.31 -0.34 4.26
N ASN A 51 6.35 -1.11 4.60
CA ASN A 51 6.97 -2.04 3.65
C ASN A 51 5.99 -3.13 3.20
N ASP A 52 5.26 -3.72 4.14
CA ASP A 52 4.28 -4.77 3.85
C ASP A 52 3.14 -4.23 2.98
N LEU A 53 2.66 -3.01 3.26
CA LEU A 53 1.61 -2.38 2.47
C LEU A 53 2.09 -2.06 1.05
N PHE A 54 3.33 -1.60 0.87
CA PHE A 54 3.87 -1.41 -0.49
C PHE A 54 4.01 -2.72 -1.26
N GLN A 55 4.41 -3.81 -0.60
CA GLN A 55 4.44 -5.13 -1.24
C GLN A 55 3.03 -5.59 -1.62
N HIS A 56 2.07 -5.43 -0.72
CA HIS A 56 0.66 -5.73 -0.98
C HIS A 56 0.13 -4.96 -2.21
N ILE A 57 0.28 -3.63 -2.23
CA ILE A 57 -0.12 -2.78 -3.35
C ILE A 57 0.57 -3.22 -4.65
N HIS A 58 1.86 -3.57 -4.59
CA HIS A 58 2.60 -4.04 -5.75
C HIS A 58 2.00 -5.33 -6.33
N LEU A 59 1.74 -6.32 -5.47
CA LEU A 59 1.15 -7.59 -5.87
C LEU A 59 -0.25 -7.39 -6.46
N GLU A 60 -1.05 -6.50 -5.89
CA GLU A 60 -2.39 -6.24 -6.39
C GLU A 60 -2.38 -5.50 -7.72
N ASN A 61 -1.77 -4.31 -7.77
CA ASN A 61 -1.79 -3.45 -8.95
C ASN A 61 -1.05 -4.07 -10.14
N ASN A 62 0.07 -4.76 -9.90
CA ASN A 62 0.95 -5.20 -10.98
C ASN A 62 0.77 -6.68 -11.35
N ILE A 63 0.09 -7.47 -10.50
CA ILE A 63 -0.05 -8.91 -10.75
C ILE A 63 -1.51 -9.33 -10.72
N LEU A 64 -2.24 -9.05 -9.64
CA LEU A 64 -3.61 -9.57 -9.48
C LEU A 64 -4.60 -8.85 -10.39
N PHE A 65 -4.67 -7.52 -10.33
CA PHE A 65 -5.66 -6.74 -11.09
C PHE A 65 -5.54 -6.94 -12.61
N PRO A 66 -4.34 -6.96 -13.21
CA PRO A 66 -4.20 -7.25 -14.64
C PRO A 66 -4.74 -8.64 -15.02
N LYS A 67 -4.52 -9.66 -14.17
CA LYS A 67 -5.03 -11.01 -14.39
C LYS A 67 -6.56 -11.05 -14.31
N VAL A 68 -7.13 -10.39 -13.31
CA VAL A 68 -8.59 -10.33 -13.10
C VAL A 68 -9.28 -9.63 -14.27
N ILE A 69 -8.73 -8.49 -14.71
CA ILE A 69 -9.23 -7.76 -15.88
C ILE A 69 -9.19 -8.63 -17.14
N LYS A 70 -8.07 -9.33 -17.38
CA LYS A 70 -7.92 -10.23 -18.53
C LYS A 70 -9.01 -11.31 -18.53
N ILE A 71 -9.20 -11.99 -17.39
CA ILE A 71 -10.20 -13.05 -17.25
C ILE A 71 -11.62 -12.53 -17.52
N GLU A 72 -11.95 -11.32 -17.04
CA GLU A 72 -13.28 -10.74 -17.30
C GLU A 72 -13.50 -10.43 -18.77
N ASN A 73 -12.49 -9.87 -19.44
CA ASN A 73 -12.56 -9.56 -20.86
C ASN A 73 -12.73 -10.83 -21.69
N GLU A 74 -12.00 -11.90 -21.37
CA GLU A 74 -12.17 -13.21 -22.00
C GLU A 74 -13.59 -13.76 -21.78
N ARG A 75 -14.11 -13.66 -20.55
CA ARG A 75 -15.48 -14.09 -20.21
C ARG A 75 -16.54 -13.30 -20.97
N LEU A 76 -16.37 -11.99 -21.12
CA LEU A 76 -17.30 -11.13 -21.86
C LEU A 76 -17.24 -11.39 -23.36
N ALA A 77 -16.07 -11.71 -23.91
CA ALA A 77 -15.92 -12.04 -25.33
C ALA A 77 -16.55 -13.39 -25.74
N HIS A 78 -16.82 -14.27 -24.77
CA HIS A 78 -17.46 -15.58 -24.98
C HIS A 78 -18.96 -15.59 -24.61
N ARG A 79 -19.54 -14.40 -24.34
CA ARG A 79 -20.98 -14.19 -24.15
C ARG A 79 -21.58 -13.57 -25.40
#